data_AF-A0A2T2SQT4-F1
#
_entry.id   AF-A0A2T2SQT4-F1
#
_cell.length_a   1.000
_cell.length_b   1.000
_cell.length_c   1.000
_cell.angle_alpha   90.00
_cell.angle_beta   90.00
_cell.angle_gamma   90.00
#
_symmetry.space_group_name_H-M   'P 1'
#
loop_
_entity.id
_entity.type
_entity.pdbx_description
1 polymer ?
#
loop_
_entity_poly.entity_id
_entity_poly.type
_entity_poly.pdbx_seq_one_letter_code
_entity_poly.pdbx_strand_id
1 'polypeptide(L)'
;LSRAEREAIAVVVSAANECDYCVRHHAEALQAYWRDEARVQRLADDYTALNDLDDTLRTACDMAVKLTRSPGAMTEDDVRTLRDAGWSDRAVLDIVLVTSYFNFVNRITNSLGVETTEAEATGYDY
;
A
#
# COMPACT_ATOMS: atom_id res chain seq x y z
N LEU A 1 -4.65 -10.85 5.89
CA LEU A 1 -4.65 -9.38 5.77
C LEU A 1 -6.02 -8.82 6.07
N SER A 2 -6.11 -7.87 7.01
CA SER A 2 -7.29 -7.04 7.21
C SER A 2 -7.50 -6.09 6.02
N ARG A 3 -8.67 -5.45 5.93
CA ARG A 3 -8.93 -4.47 4.86
C ARG A 3 -8.03 -3.24 5.01
N ALA A 4 -7.86 -2.74 6.22
CA ALA A 4 -6.95 -1.63 6.52
C ALA A 4 -5.49 -1.92 6.12
N GLU A 5 -4.97 -3.13 6.37
CA GLU A 5 -3.61 -3.52 5.94
C GLU A 5 -3.47 -3.51 4.41
N ARG A 6 -4.50 -3.96 3.68
CA ARG A 6 -4.51 -3.94 2.21
C ARG A 6 -4.47 -2.51 1.67
N GLU A 7 -5.29 -1.63 2.24
CA GLU A 7 -5.30 -0.21 1.85
C GLU A 7 -3.99 0.50 2.21
N ALA A 8 -3.38 0.18 3.36
CA ALA A 8 -2.07 0.73 3.71
C ALA A 8 -0.99 0.32 2.69
N ILE A 9 -0.95 -0.95 2.29
CA ILE A 9 -0.04 -1.43 1.23
C ILE A 9 -0.36 -0.74 -0.10
N ALA A 10 -1.65 -0.57 -0.44
CA ALA A 10 -2.09 0.11 -1.66
C ALA A 10 -1.56 1.55 -1.73
N VAL A 11 -1.70 2.31 -0.64
CA VAL A 11 -1.21 3.68 -0.52
C VAL A 11 0.31 3.71 -0.69
N VAL A 12 1.06 2.85 0.00
CA VAL A 12 2.52 2.81 -0.07
C VAL A 12 3.03 2.44 -1.47
N VAL A 13 2.43 1.45 -2.12
CA VAL A 13 2.78 1.05 -3.49
C VAL A 13 2.46 2.16 -4.49
N SER A 14 1.31 2.80 -4.32
CA SER A 14 0.87 3.90 -5.19
C SER A 14 1.75 5.13 -5.04
N ALA A 15 2.17 5.46 -3.81
CA ALA A 15 3.13 6.52 -3.55
C ALA A 15 4.50 6.20 -4.17
N ALA A 16 4.97 4.96 -4.04
CA ALA A 16 6.23 4.52 -4.66
C ALA A 16 6.22 4.55 -6.20
N ASN A 17 5.04 4.48 -6.81
CA ASN A 17 4.81 4.56 -8.25
C ASN A 17 4.38 5.97 -8.72
N GLU A 18 4.29 6.95 -7.83
CA GLU A 18 3.82 8.31 -8.15
C GLU A 18 2.42 8.29 -8.82
N CYS A 19 1.50 7.44 -8.35
CA CYS A 19 0.10 7.44 -8.80
C CYS A 19 -0.79 8.27 -7.86
N ASP A 20 -0.92 9.57 -8.12
CA ASP A 20 -1.74 10.50 -7.33
C ASP A 20 -3.18 10.03 -7.15
N TYR A 21 -3.82 9.57 -8.22
CA TYR A 21 -5.20 9.09 -8.17
C TYR A 21 -5.35 7.91 -7.22
N CYS A 22 -4.44 6.95 -7.33
CA CYS A 22 -4.46 5.75 -6.52
C CYS A 22 -4.14 6.08 -5.05
N VAL A 23 -3.18 6.98 -4.80
CA VAL A 23 -2.88 7.46 -3.44
C VAL A 23 -4.12 8.07 -2.80
N ARG A 24 -4.79 9.02 -3.47
CA ARG A 24 -5.99 9.69 -2.91
C ARG A 24 -7.13 8.72 -2.64
N HIS A 25 -7.48 7.88 -3.62
CA HIS A 25 -8.59 6.94 -3.48
C HIS A 25 -8.37 5.92 -2.35
N HIS A 26 -7.17 5.35 -2.26
CA HIS A 26 -6.87 4.36 -1.23
C HIS A 26 -6.56 4.98 0.14
N ALA A 27 -6.11 6.24 0.18
CA ALA A 27 -6.02 7.02 1.42
C ALA A 27 -7.40 7.31 2.01
N GLU A 28 -8.40 7.64 1.19
CA GLU A 28 -9.79 7.80 1.65
C GLU A 28 -10.33 6.49 2.25
N ALA A 29 -10.14 5.37 1.55
CA ALA A 29 -10.53 4.05 2.04
C ALA A 29 -9.83 3.71 3.37
N LEU A 30 -8.52 3.97 3.47
CA LEU A 30 -7.76 3.75 4.70
C LEU A 30 -8.24 4.65 5.84
N GLN A 31 -8.59 5.91 5.54
CA GLN A 31 -9.11 6.86 6.51
C GLN A 31 -10.41 6.39 7.15
N ALA A 32 -11.28 5.68 6.43
CA ALA A 32 -12.49 5.07 7.00
C ALA A 32 -12.17 4.05 8.11
N TYR A 33 -11.04 3.34 8.00
CA TYR A 33 -10.58 2.36 8.98
C TYR A 33 -9.73 2.97 10.10
N TRP A 34 -8.75 3.81 9.77
CA TRP A 34 -7.82 4.39 10.75
C TRP A 34 -8.39 5.58 11.51
N ARG A 35 -9.30 6.34 10.88
CA ARG A 35 -9.94 7.53 11.45
C ARG A 35 -8.94 8.54 12.00
N ASP A 36 -7.81 8.69 11.31
CA ASP A 36 -6.71 9.58 11.66
C ASP A 36 -6.07 10.10 10.37
N GLU A 37 -6.58 11.25 9.91
CA GLU A 37 -6.22 11.83 8.61
C GLU A 37 -4.74 12.21 8.55
N ALA A 38 -4.20 12.73 9.66
CA ALA A 38 -2.80 13.08 9.76
C ALA A 38 -1.91 11.83 9.64
N ARG A 39 -2.32 10.71 10.24
CA ARG A 39 -1.60 9.44 10.15
C ARG A 39 -1.64 8.85 8.74
N VAL A 40 -2.79 8.90 8.07
CA VAL A 40 -2.93 8.46 6.67
C VAL A 40 -2.08 9.31 5.75
N GLN A 41 -2.09 10.64 5.91
CA GLN A 41 -1.28 11.53 5.09
C GLN A 41 0.21 11.26 5.29
N ARG A 42 0.68 11.10 6.53
CA ARG A 42 2.09 10.74 6.79
C ARG A 42 2.48 9.39 6.18
N LEU A 43 1.56 8.41 6.14
CA LEU A 43 1.81 7.14 5.47
C LEU A 43 2.02 7.34 3.95
N ALA A 44 1.17 8.16 3.33
CA ALA A 44 1.24 8.47 1.91
C ALA A 44 2.50 9.27 1.55
N ASP A 45 2.91 10.20 2.40
CA ASP A 45 4.09 11.04 2.20
C ASP A 45 5.39 10.25 2.39
N ASP A 46 5.54 9.59 3.55
CA ASP A 46 6.69 8.77 3.89
C ASP A 46 6.38 7.83 5.06
N TYR A 47 5.95 6.59 4.73
CA TYR A 47 5.68 5.57 5.74
C TYR A 47 6.91 5.20 6.60
N THR A 48 8.14 5.48 6.13
CA THR A 48 9.37 5.19 6.90
C THR A 48 9.55 6.16 8.07
N ALA A 49 9.03 7.38 7.95
CA ALA A 49 9.01 8.39 9.01
C ALA A 49 7.85 8.21 10.01
N LEU A 50 6.90 7.30 9.73
CA LEU A 50 5.74 7.06 10.59
C LEU A 50 6.08 6.14 11.77
N ASN A 51 6.59 6.71 12.87
CA ASN A 51 7.09 5.95 14.02
C ASN A 51 6.06 5.07 14.75
N ASP A 52 4.76 5.37 14.62
CA ASP A 52 3.65 4.64 15.24
C ASP A 52 2.99 3.61 14.29
N LEU A 53 3.65 3.29 13.17
CA LEU A 53 3.25 2.17 12.33
C LEU A 53 3.69 0.86 13.00
N ASP A 54 2.74 -0.05 13.20
CA ASP A 54 3.00 -1.40 13.71
C ASP A 54 4.13 -2.08 12.93
N ASP A 55 5.08 -2.69 13.63
CA ASP A 55 6.28 -3.29 13.03
C ASP A 55 5.92 -4.42 12.04
N THR A 56 4.85 -5.18 12.33
CA THR A 56 4.37 -6.25 11.44
C THR A 56 3.86 -5.67 10.13
N LEU A 57 3.05 -4.59 10.19
CA LEU A 57 2.61 -3.88 8.99
C LEU A 57 3.77 -3.20 8.25
N ARG A 58 4.75 -2.64 8.97
CA ARG A 58 5.95 -2.05 8.36
C ARG A 58 6.69 -3.07 7.49
N THR A 59 6.89 -4.30 7.97
CA THR A 59 7.56 -5.34 7.15
C THR A 59 6.82 -5.65 5.85
N ALA A 60 5.47 -5.60 5.85
CA ALA A 60 4.67 -5.76 4.64
C ALA A 60 4.87 -4.59 3.67
N CYS A 61 4.90 -3.35 4.18
CA CYS A 61 5.18 -2.16 3.38
C CYS A 61 6.59 -2.18 2.78
N ASP A 62 7.61 -2.56 3.55
CA ASP A 62 8.99 -2.66 3.08
C ASP A 62 9.13 -3.70 1.94
N MET A 63 8.51 -4.87 2.11
CA MET A 63 8.47 -5.88 1.05
C MET A 63 7.74 -5.35 -0.19
N ALA A 64 6.60 -4.67 0.00
CA ALA A 64 5.82 -4.10 -1.10
C ALA A 64 6.61 -3.05 -1.89
N VAL A 65 7.37 -2.18 -1.23
CA VAL A 65 8.26 -1.19 -1.86
C VAL A 65 9.39 -1.88 -2.60
N LYS A 66 10.04 -2.90 -2.00
CA LYS A 66 11.10 -3.66 -2.67
C LYS A 66 10.59 -4.34 -3.93
N LEU A 67 9.44 -5.03 -3.85
CA LEU A 67 8.82 -5.69 -5.00
C LEU A 67 8.41 -4.70 -6.08
N THR A 68 7.96 -3.50 -5.70
CA THR A 68 7.59 -2.42 -6.63
C THR A 68 8.80 -1.87 -7.37
N ARG A 69 9.90 -1.57 -6.66
CA ARG A 69 11.08 -0.90 -7.23
C ARG A 69 12.09 -1.85 -7.88
N SER A 70 12.22 -3.05 -7.32
CA SER A 70 13.29 -4.00 -7.66
C SER A 70 12.79 -5.45 -7.68
N PRO A 71 11.76 -5.79 -8.50
CA PRO A 71 11.17 -7.13 -8.50
C PRO A 71 12.17 -8.25 -8.81
N GLY A 72 13.19 -7.98 -9.64
CA GLY A 72 14.25 -8.95 -9.95
C GLY A 72 15.24 -9.22 -8.80
N ALA A 73 15.21 -8.42 -7.73
CA ALA A 73 16.05 -8.60 -6.54
C ALA A 73 15.30 -9.31 -5.39
N MET A 74 14.08 -9.78 -5.63
CA MET A 74 13.32 -10.56 -4.66
C MET A 74 13.94 -11.95 -4.49
N THR A 75 13.93 -12.44 -3.26
CA THR A 75 14.53 -13.71 -2.85
C THR A 75 13.62 -14.44 -1.88
N GLU A 76 13.94 -15.70 -1.56
CA GLU A 76 13.21 -16.45 -0.52
C GLU A 76 13.34 -15.80 0.86
N ASP A 77 14.44 -15.08 1.13
CA ASP A 77 14.64 -14.41 2.42
C ASP A 77 13.62 -13.30 2.66
N ASP A 78 13.13 -12.63 1.61
CA ASP A 78 12.06 -11.62 1.75
C ASP A 78 10.75 -12.26 2.23
N VAL A 79 10.47 -13.48 1.77
CA VAL A 79 9.31 -14.27 2.24
C VAL A 79 9.52 -14.72 3.69
N ARG A 80 10.74 -15.10 4.06
CA ARG A 80 11.08 -15.46 5.45
C ARG A 80 10.93 -14.27 6.38
N THR A 81 11.39 -13.08 5.99
CA THR A 81 11.22 -11.85 6.78
C THR A 81 9.75 -11.59 7.13
N LEU A 82 8.82 -11.78 6.19
CA LEU A 82 7.39 -11.63 6.48
C LEU A 82 6.87 -12.71 7.45
N ARG A 83 7.31 -13.95 7.30
CA ARG A 83 6.92 -15.04 8.21
C ARG A 83 7.45 -14.79 9.62
N ASP A 84 8.69 -14.36 9.75
CA ASP A 84 9.35 -14.05 11.02
C ASP A 84 8.69 -12.86 11.72
N ALA A 85 8.11 -11.91 10.95
CA ALA A 85 7.27 -10.84 11.47
C ALA A 85 5.88 -11.31 11.93
N GLY A 86 5.51 -12.58 11.72
CA GLY A 86 4.25 -13.17 12.17
C GLY A 86 3.17 -13.32 11.10
N TRP A 87 3.46 -13.01 9.83
CA TRP A 87 2.51 -13.22 8.75
C TRP A 87 2.37 -14.72 8.41
N SER A 88 1.12 -15.20 8.32
CA SER A 88 0.84 -16.54 7.79
C SER A 88 1.16 -16.63 6.29
N ASP A 89 1.38 -17.84 5.76
CA ASP A 89 1.63 -18.04 4.33
C ASP A 89 0.53 -17.45 3.43
N ARG A 90 -0.73 -17.54 3.87
CA ARG A 90 -1.85 -16.91 3.17
C ARG A 90 -1.73 -15.39 3.16
N ALA A 91 -1.31 -14.79 4.28
CA ALA A 91 -1.09 -13.35 4.36
C ALA A 91 0.10 -12.91 3.49
N VAL A 92 1.19 -13.68 3.47
CA VAL A 92 2.33 -13.42 2.57
C VAL A 92 1.87 -13.40 1.11
N LEU A 93 1.09 -14.40 0.69
CA LEU A 93 0.53 -14.43 -0.67
C LEU A 93 -0.37 -13.22 -0.93
N ASP A 94 -1.25 -12.85 0.01
CA ASP A 94 -2.10 -11.67 -0.10
C ASP A 94 -1.27 -10.39 -0.28
N ILE A 95 -0.18 -10.18 0.46
CA ILE A 95 0.69 -8.99 0.33
C ILE A 95 1.30 -8.92 -1.07
N VAL A 96 1.83 -10.04 -1.58
CA VAL A 96 2.41 -10.11 -2.94
C VAL A 96 1.35 -9.81 -4.00
N LEU A 97 0.16 -10.39 -3.87
CA LEU A 97 -0.93 -10.20 -4.82
C LEU A 97 -1.45 -8.76 -4.82
N VAL A 98 -1.67 -8.17 -3.65
CA VAL A 98 -2.08 -6.76 -3.50
C VAL A 98 -1.03 -5.84 -4.08
N THR A 99 0.25 -6.04 -3.74
CA THR A 99 1.36 -5.24 -4.28
C THR A 99 1.42 -5.32 -5.80
N SER A 100 1.31 -6.52 -6.36
CA SER A 100 1.35 -6.75 -7.81
C SER A 100 0.14 -6.14 -8.53
N TYR A 101 -1.03 -6.26 -7.91
CA TYR A 101 -2.27 -5.68 -8.42
C TYR A 101 -2.19 -4.15 -8.48
N PHE A 102 -1.71 -3.49 -7.42
CA PHE A 102 -1.53 -2.04 -7.43
C PHE A 102 -0.48 -1.60 -8.43
N ASN A 103 0.60 -2.35 -8.60
CA ASN A 103 1.54 -2.13 -9.67
C ASN A 103 0.87 -2.17 -11.07
N PHE A 104 -0.04 -3.12 -11.31
CA PHE A 104 -0.81 -3.18 -12.55
C PHE A 104 -1.77 -1.97 -12.71
N VAL A 105 -2.55 -1.65 -11.67
CA VAL A 105 -3.53 -0.55 -11.71
C VAL A 105 -2.84 0.81 -11.84
N ASN A 106 -1.81 1.09 -11.04
CA ASN A 106 -1.06 2.35 -11.10
C ASN A 106 -0.54 2.62 -12.51
N ARG A 107 -0.03 1.59 -13.20
CA ARG A 107 0.45 1.71 -14.59
C ARG A 107 -0.66 2.10 -15.55
N ILE A 108 -1.85 1.52 -15.42
CA ILE A 108 -3.01 1.89 -16.24
C ILE A 108 -3.39 3.34 -15.99
N THR A 109 -3.64 3.69 -14.73
CA THR A 109 -4.07 5.03 -14.31
C THR A 109 -3.10 6.11 -14.79
N ASN A 110 -1.79 5.92 -14.54
CA ASN A 110 -0.76 6.87 -14.96
C ASN A 110 -0.63 6.93 -16.49
N SER A 111 -0.70 5.79 -17.19
CA SER A 111 -0.56 5.76 -18.66
C SER A 111 -1.71 6.45 -19.40
N LEU A 112 -2.91 6.45 -18.81
CA LEU A 112 -4.10 7.04 -19.38
C LEU A 112 -4.32 8.49 -18.92
N GLY A 113 -3.50 9.01 -18.01
CA GLY A 113 -3.66 10.35 -17.45
C GLY A 113 -4.97 10.51 -16.68
N VAL A 114 -5.38 9.46 -15.94
CA VAL A 114 -6.60 9.53 -15.11
C VAL A 114 -6.34 10.52 -13.97
N GLU A 115 -7.05 11.63 -14.00
CA GLU A 115 -7.04 12.64 -12.94
C GLU A 115 -8.13 12.34 -11.92
N THR A 116 -7.92 12.74 -10.66
CA THR A 116 -8.97 12.67 -9.64
C THR A 116 -9.64 14.03 -9.53
N THR A 117 -10.95 14.08 -9.76
CA THR A 117 -11.77 15.21 -9.30
C THR A 117 -12.12 15.03 -7.82
N GLU A 118 -12.35 16.13 -7.08
CA GLU A 118 -12.75 16.06 -5.66
C GLU A 118 -14.05 15.24 -5.44
N ALA A 119 -14.93 15.21 -6.44
CA ALA A 119 -16.17 14.44 -6.42
C ALA A 119 -15.95 12.92 -6.57
N GLU A 120 -14.84 12.50 -7.17
CA GLU A 120 -14.50 11.08 -7.38
C GLU A 120 -13.61 10.52 -6.25
N ALA A 121 -13.04 11.39 -5.43
CA ALA A 121 -12.26 11.06 -4.23
C ALA A 121 -13.09 11.10 -2.95
N THR A 122 -14.42 11.15 -3.06
CA THR A 122 -15.33 11.15 -1.92
C THR A 122 -16.55 10.29 -2.17
N GLY A 123 -17.12 9.70 -1.11
CA GLY A 123 -18.48 9.14 -1.15
C GLY A 123 -18.60 7.64 -1.45
N TYR A 124 -17.52 6.89 -1.27
CA TYR A 124 -17.56 5.42 -1.29
C TYR A 124 -18.02 4.87 0.07
N ASP A 125 -18.88 3.84 0.04
CA ASP A 125 -19.38 3.16 1.24
C ASP A 125 -18.40 2.02 1.60
N TYR A 126 -17.62 2.21 2.68
CA TYR A 126 -16.49 1.33 3.06
C TYR A 126 -16.74 0.44 4.29
#